data_AF-A0AAD6TJ40-F1
#
_entry.id   AF-A0AAD6TJ40-F1
#
_cell.length_a   1.000
_cell.length_b   1.000
_cell.length_c   1.000
_cell.angle_alpha   90.00
_cell.angle_beta   90.00
_cell.angle_gamma   90.00
#
_symmetry.space_group_name_H-M   'P 1'
#
loop_
_entity.id
_entity.type
_entity.pdbx_description
1 polymer ?
#
loop_
_entity_poly.entity_id
_entity_poly.type
_entity_poly.pdbx_seq_one_letter_code
_entity_poly.pdbx_strand_id
1 'polypeptide(L)'
;MVKTANKFRLKFDALALTKEVKGELPLWFHHGAKIDLGRHNNSVCATCLRNKHGVRSVEDILIVIERNYYRHSRRRNCACDSCKSDRLKGCEYPYKCQEEAIKILDCINEKWDPRLEVNQPNAELTNEELARNTTAIDEKEEVIFDPKITMNRVEDGYRVF
;
A
#
# COMPACT_ATOMS: atom_id res chain seq x y z
N MET A 1 0.29 -14.96 -2.23
CA MET A 1 0.79 -14.58 -0.89
C MET A 1 -0.32 -14.62 0.16
N VAL A 2 -1.32 -13.73 0.12
CA VAL A 2 -2.38 -13.62 1.16
C VAL A 2 -3.13 -14.94 1.44
N LYS A 3 -3.55 -15.68 0.41
CA LYS A 3 -4.22 -16.99 0.60
C LYS A 3 -3.34 -18.00 1.35
N THR A 4 -2.05 -18.03 1.02
CA THR A 4 -1.06 -18.89 1.66
C THR A 4 -0.83 -18.46 3.10
N ALA A 5 -0.69 -17.15 3.35
CA ALA A 5 -0.57 -16.59 4.69
C ALA A 5 -1.77 -16.97 5.57
N ASN A 6 -2.99 -16.83 5.08
CA ASN A 6 -4.20 -17.25 5.79
C ASN A 6 -4.21 -18.77 6.07
N LYS A 7 -3.81 -19.60 5.11
CA LYS A 7 -3.71 -21.06 5.28
C LYS A 7 -2.79 -21.43 6.44
N PHE A 8 -1.65 -20.74 6.57
CA PHE A 8 -0.66 -20.97 7.62
C PHE A 8 -0.83 -20.05 8.84
N ARG A 9 -1.94 -19.28 8.91
CA ARG A 9 -2.25 -18.32 9.98
C ARG A 9 -1.12 -17.31 10.24
N LEU A 10 -0.37 -16.96 9.20
CA LEU A 10 0.64 -15.91 9.27
C LEU A 10 -0.04 -14.55 9.41
N LYS A 11 0.52 -13.69 10.25
CA LYS A 11 0.11 -12.29 10.34
C LYS A 11 1.13 -11.43 9.62
N PHE A 12 0.64 -10.43 8.88
CA PHE A 12 1.50 -9.41 8.32
C PHE A 12 1.78 -8.38 9.41
N ASP A 13 3.02 -8.33 9.89
CA ASP A 13 3.48 -7.34 10.85
C ASP A 13 4.90 -6.88 10.53
N ALA A 14 5.03 -5.56 10.40
CA ALA A 14 6.27 -4.88 10.07
C ALA A 14 6.44 -3.67 10.99
N LEU A 15 7.68 -3.46 11.44
CA LEU A 15 8.05 -2.33 12.31
C LEU A 15 8.04 -1.01 11.51
N ALA A 16 8.79 -0.98 10.41
CA ALA A 16 8.82 0.11 9.45
C ALA A 16 8.77 -0.44 8.02
N LEU A 17 8.03 0.25 7.15
CA LEU A 17 7.83 -0.10 5.75
C LEU A 17 8.29 1.04 4.87
N THR A 18 9.06 0.74 3.81
CA THR A 18 9.32 1.72 2.76
C THR A 18 8.04 2.03 1.97
N LYS A 19 8.05 3.15 1.24
CA LYS A 19 6.94 3.54 0.36
C LYS A 19 6.66 2.48 -0.70
N GLU A 20 7.70 1.89 -1.26
CA GLU A 20 7.64 0.86 -2.29
C GLU A 20 6.89 -0.37 -1.75
N VAL A 21 7.27 -0.84 -0.56
CA VAL A 21 6.61 -1.99 0.07
C VAL A 21 5.16 -1.69 0.41
N LYS A 22 4.84 -0.49 0.89
CA LYS A 22 3.44 -0.05 1.11
C LYS A 22 2.64 -0.10 -0.21
N GLY A 23 3.25 0.34 -1.32
CA GLY A 23 2.63 0.33 -2.64
C GLY A 23 2.32 -1.08 -3.17
N GLU A 24 3.18 -2.06 -2.89
CA GLU A 24 3.00 -3.45 -3.30
C GLU A 24 1.88 -4.19 -2.54
N LEU A 25 1.40 -3.64 -1.42
CA LEU A 25 0.38 -4.28 -0.61
C LEU A 25 -0.93 -4.46 -1.39
N PRO A 26 -1.65 -5.59 -1.18
CA PRO A 26 -2.95 -5.80 -1.77
C PRO A 26 -3.96 -4.74 -1.29
N LEU A 27 -4.59 -4.04 -2.21
CA LEU A 27 -5.56 -3.00 -1.89
C LEU A 27 -6.87 -3.57 -1.36
N TRP A 28 -7.37 -4.62 -2.01
CA TRP A 28 -8.67 -5.19 -1.70
C TRP A 28 -8.57 -6.06 -0.46
N PHE A 29 -9.44 -5.80 0.51
CA PHE A 29 -9.37 -6.44 1.83
C PHE A 29 -8.01 -6.20 2.52
N HIS A 30 -7.49 -4.98 2.38
CA HIS A 30 -6.23 -4.56 2.98
C HIS A 30 -6.22 -4.80 4.50
N HIS A 31 -5.11 -5.35 5.03
CA HIS A 31 -5.01 -5.73 6.44
C HIS A 31 -5.05 -4.52 7.40
N GLY A 32 -4.50 -3.38 6.97
CA GLY A 32 -4.55 -2.09 7.65
C GLY A 32 -5.79 -1.25 7.36
N ALA A 33 -6.88 -1.85 6.87
CA ALA A 33 -8.09 -1.11 6.51
C ALA A 33 -8.91 -0.69 7.74
N LYS A 34 -9.46 0.53 7.68
CA LYS A 34 -10.54 0.99 8.56
C LYS A 34 -11.83 0.25 8.23
N ILE A 35 -12.77 0.20 9.20
CA ILE A 35 -14.04 -0.55 9.11
C ILE A 35 -14.83 -0.20 7.83
N ASP A 36 -14.76 1.04 7.37
CA ASP A 36 -15.53 1.53 6.22
C ASP A 36 -15.05 1.01 4.86
N LEU A 37 -13.84 0.44 4.74
CA LEU A 37 -13.34 -0.07 3.46
C LEU A 37 -14.25 -1.14 2.86
N GLY A 38 -14.91 -1.95 3.71
CA GLY A 38 -15.85 -2.97 3.25
C GLY A 38 -17.03 -2.41 2.44
N ARG A 39 -17.48 -1.19 2.74
CA ARG A 39 -18.56 -0.52 1.99
C ARG A 39 -18.07 -0.11 0.60
N HIS A 40 -16.85 0.42 0.53
CA HIS A 40 -16.24 0.85 -0.72
C HIS A 40 -15.88 -0.33 -1.63
N ASN A 41 -15.36 -1.44 -1.09
CA ASN A 41 -14.99 -2.63 -1.86
C ASN A 41 -16.15 -3.22 -2.69
N ASN A 42 -17.39 -3.02 -2.23
CA ASN A 42 -18.60 -3.54 -2.86
C ASN A 42 -19.30 -2.53 -3.77
N SER A 43 -18.75 -1.32 -3.95
CA SER A 43 -19.35 -0.32 -4.82
C SER A 43 -19.22 -0.71 -6.30
N VAL A 44 -20.11 -0.17 -7.14
CA VAL A 44 -20.03 -0.34 -8.60
C VAL A 44 -18.70 0.21 -9.13
N CYS A 45 -18.23 1.32 -8.57
CA CYS A 45 -16.95 1.91 -8.92
C CYS A 45 -15.77 1.01 -8.51
N ALA A 46 -15.79 0.38 -7.32
CA ALA A 46 -14.76 -0.58 -6.93
C ALA A 46 -14.73 -1.82 -7.84
N THR A 47 -15.89 -2.28 -8.32
CA THR A 47 -15.96 -3.35 -9.32
C THR A 47 -15.34 -2.90 -10.65
N CYS A 48 -15.61 -1.67 -11.08
CA CYS A 48 -14.99 -1.08 -12.27
C CYS A 48 -13.47 -0.93 -12.11
N LEU A 49 -13.01 -0.41 -10.96
CA LEU A 49 -11.59 -0.26 -10.65
C LEU A 49 -10.84 -1.59 -10.75
N ARG A 50 -11.42 -2.68 -10.21
CA ARG A 50 -10.86 -4.03 -10.35
C ARG A 50 -10.83 -4.54 -11.79
N ASN A 51 -11.98 -4.48 -12.46
CA ASN A 51 -12.18 -5.25 -13.70
C ASN A 51 -11.79 -4.48 -14.96
N LYS A 52 -11.86 -3.14 -14.93
CA LYS A 52 -11.62 -2.27 -16.10
C LYS A 52 -10.34 -1.44 -15.94
N HIS A 53 -10.08 -0.92 -14.75
CA HIS A 53 -8.85 -0.17 -14.49
C HIS A 53 -7.67 -1.07 -14.09
N GLY A 54 -7.94 -2.33 -13.68
CA GLY A 54 -6.92 -3.32 -13.37
C GLY A 54 -6.31 -3.16 -11.98
N VAL A 55 -6.95 -2.42 -11.07
CA VAL A 55 -6.41 -2.09 -9.75
C VAL A 55 -6.34 -3.33 -8.86
N ARG A 56 -5.15 -3.63 -8.32
CA ARG A 56 -4.89 -4.76 -7.42
C ARG A 56 -4.10 -4.35 -6.18
N SER A 57 -3.13 -3.45 -6.32
CA SER A 57 -2.26 -2.98 -5.24
C SER A 57 -2.59 -1.54 -4.81
N VAL A 58 -1.95 -1.09 -3.71
CA VAL A 58 -2.05 0.31 -3.28
C VAL A 58 -1.39 1.25 -4.31
N GLU A 59 -0.31 0.82 -4.95
CA GLU A 59 0.33 1.58 -6.03
C GLU A 59 -0.61 1.76 -7.23
N ASP A 60 -1.35 0.72 -7.63
CA ASP A 60 -2.28 0.81 -8.75
C ASP A 60 -3.36 1.90 -8.53
N ILE A 61 -3.80 2.07 -7.28
CA ILE A 61 -4.81 3.09 -6.97
C ILE A 61 -4.22 4.50 -6.93
N LEU A 62 -2.96 4.65 -6.48
CA LEU A 62 -2.24 5.92 -6.59
C LEU A 62 -2.12 6.36 -8.05
N ILE A 63 -1.75 5.44 -8.94
CA ILE A 63 -1.69 5.72 -10.39
C ILE A 63 -3.04 6.22 -10.92
N VAL A 64 -4.17 5.70 -10.43
CA VAL A 64 -5.51 6.18 -10.85
C VAL A 64 -5.77 7.61 -10.36
N ILE A 65 -5.34 7.92 -9.14
CA ILE A 65 -5.56 9.21 -8.47
C ILE A 65 -4.66 10.30 -9.08
N GLU A 66 -3.38 9.99 -9.29
CA GLU A 66 -2.32 10.94 -9.69
C GLU A 66 -2.23 11.19 -11.20
N ARG A 67 -3.01 10.48 -12.02
CA ARG A 67 -3.08 10.70 -13.46
C ARG A 67 -3.23 12.18 -13.80
N ASN A 68 -2.57 12.62 -14.87
CA ASN A 68 -2.71 14.00 -15.29
C ASN A 68 -4.13 14.27 -15.79
N TYR A 69 -4.85 15.09 -15.03
CA TYR A 69 -6.23 15.51 -15.28
C TYR A 69 -6.28 16.95 -15.78
N TYR A 70 -5.30 17.38 -16.59
CA TYR A 70 -5.36 18.67 -17.26
C TYR A 70 -6.68 18.81 -18.04
N ARG A 71 -7.44 19.89 -17.76
CA ARG A 71 -8.80 20.15 -18.27
C ARG A 71 -9.84 19.08 -17.93
N HIS A 72 -9.65 18.36 -16.83
CA HIS A 72 -10.64 17.41 -16.33
C HIS A 72 -11.92 18.12 -15.87
N SER A 73 -13.03 17.39 -15.95
CA SER A 73 -14.35 17.84 -15.54
C SER A 73 -15.15 16.64 -15.04
N ARG A 74 -15.94 16.84 -13.99
CA ARG A 74 -16.80 15.83 -13.36
C ARG A 74 -18.01 15.47 -14.22
N ARG A 75 -17.76 14.95 -15.42
CA ARG A 75 -18.79 14.54 -16.40
C ARG A 75 -18.38 13.26 -17.10
N ARG A 76 -19.38 12.46 -17.49
CA ARG A 76 -19.22 11.16 -18.15
C ARG A 76 -18.30 11.23 -19.39
N ASN A 77 -18.47 12.27 -20.21
CA ASN A 77 -17.79 12.48 -21.47
C ASN A 77 -16.60 13.46 -21.36
N CYS A 78 -15.93 13.52 -20.21
CA CYS A 78 -14.76 14.37 -20.03
C CYS A 78 -13.73 14.14 -21.17
N ALA A 79 -13.23 15.23 -21.75
CA ALA A 79 -12.38 15.18 -22.95
C ALA A 79 -10.88 15.00 -22.64
N CYS A 80 -10.49 14.94 -21.37
CA CYS A 80 -9.10 14.68 -21.02
C CYS A 80 -8.68 13.25 -21.40
N ASP A 81 -7.38 13.06 -21.64
CA ASP A 81 -6.85 11.82 -22.19
C ASP A 81 -6.99 10.65 -21.21
N SER A 82 -6.83 10.90 -19.92
CA SER A 82 -7.07 9.92 -18.85
C SER A 82 -8.50 9.35 -18.91
N CYS A 83 -9.53 10.22 -18.97
CA CYS A 83 -10.91 9.75 -19.06
C CYS A 83 -11.24 9.10 -20.40
N LYS A 84 -10.64 9.54 -21.52
CA LYS A 84 -10.78 8.86 -22.82
C LYS A 84 -10.22 7.45 -22.76
N SER A 85 -9.01 7.28 -22.23
CA SER A 85 -8.33 5.99 -22.08
C SER A 85 -9.16 5.03 -21.21
N ASP A 86 -9.71 5.52 -20.09
CA ASP A 86 -10.56 4.69 -19.23
C ASP A 86 -11.87 4.27 -19.93
N ARG A 87 -12.48 5.17 -20.73
CA ARG A 87 -13.65 4.80 -21.54
C ARG A 87 -13.34 3.76 -22.61
N LEU A 88 -12.15 3.81 -23.23
CA LEU A 88 -11.71 2.78 -24.17
C LEU A 88 -11.57 1.39 -23.51
N LYS A 89 -11.28 1.35 -22.21
CA LYS A 89 -11.27 0.12 -21.39
C LYS A 89 -12.67 -0.31 -20.94
N GLY A 90 -13.72 0.44 -21.30
CA GLY A 90 -15.11 0.16 -20.93
C GLY A 90 -15.55 0.75 -19.59
N CYS A 91 -14.82 1.71 -19.02
CA CYS A 91 -15.30 2.48 -17.86
C CYS A 91 -16.34 3.51 -18.32
N GLU A 92 -17.53 3.48 -17.75
CA GLU A 92 -18.59 4.40 -18.15
C GLU A 92 -18.45 5.80 -17.52
N TYR A 93 -18.00 5.85 -16.26
CA TYR A 93 -17.88 7.10 -15.49
C TYR A 93 -16.50 7.22 -14.84
N PRO A 94 -15.45 7.61 -15.60
CA PRO A 94 -14.09 7.66 -15.10
C PRO A 94 -13.90 8.55 -13.86
N TYR A 95 -14.55 9.72 -13.83
CA TYR A 95 -14.46 10.64 -12.68
C TYR A 95 -14.98 10.01 -11.38
N LYS A 96 -16.05 9.20 -11.43
CA LYS A 96 -16.58 8.50 -10.25
C LYS A 96 -15.61 7.43 -9.76
N CYS A 97 -14.93 6.75 -10.68
CA CYS A 97 -13.91 5.76 -10.32
C CYS A 97 -12.72 6.43 -9.65
N GLN A 98 -12.31 7.62 -10.10
CA GLN A 98 -11.27 8.40 -9.44
C GLN A 98 -11.70 8.89 -8.04
N GLU A 99 -12.91 9.43 -7.89
CA GLU A 99 -13.43 9.85 -6.59
C GLU A 99 -13.57 8.67 -5.61
N GLU A 100 -14.01 7.52 -6.09
CA GLU A 100 -14.05 6.30 -5.29
C GLU A 100 -12.65 5.81 -4.93
N ALA A 101 -11.69 5.95 -5.84
CA ALA A 101 -10.31 5.56 -5.58
C ALA A 101 -9.70 6.34 -4.40
N ILE A 102 -9.95 7.65 -4.34
CA ILE A 102 -9.54 8.50 -3.22
C ILE A 102 -10.15 7.98 -1.90
N LYS A 103 -11.48 7.72 -1.88
CA LYS A 103 -12.17 7.23 -0.68
C LYS A 103 -11.64 5.89 -0.19
N ILE A 104 -11.36 4.97 -1.12
CA ILE A 104 -10.76 3.67 -0.82
C ILE A 104 -9.38 3.86 -0.16
N LEU A 105 -8.54 4.73 -0.73
CA LEU A 105 -7.20 4.99 -0.20
C LEU A 105 -7.25 5.65 1.19
N ASP A 106 -8.18 6.58 1.43
CA ASP A 106 -8.37 7.23 2.73
C ASP A 106 -8.86 6.28 3.84
N CYS A 107 -9.36 5.10 3.46
CA CYS A 107 -9.70 4.02 4.38
C CYS A 107 -8.49 3.18 4.82
N ILE A 108 -7.29 3.40 4.26
CA ILE A 108 -6.06 2.74 4.72
C ILE A 108 -5.53 3.50 5.94
N ASN A 109 -5.10 2.77 6.97
CA ASN A 109 -4.45 3.36 8.13
C ASN A 109 -3.07 3.94 7.76
N GLU A 110 -2.70 5.05 8.38
CA GLU A 110 -1.49 5.84 8.10
C GLU A 110 -0.20 5.01 8.07
N LYS A 111 -0.07 4.00 8.95
CA LYS A 111 1.08 3.08 8.99
C LYS A 111 1.34 2.42 7.61
N TRP A 112 0.29 2.20 6.83
CA TRP A 112 0.33 1.46 5.58
C TRP A 112 0.08 2.35 4.35
N ASP A 113 -0.13 3.66 4.55
CA ASP A 113 -0.39 4.59 3.46
C ASP A 113 0.94 5.05 2.82
N PRO A 114 1.19 4.77 1.52
CA PRO A 114 2.39 5.19 0.81
C PRO A 114 2.48 6.69 0.53
N ARG A 115 1.39 7.45 0.73
CA ARG A 115 1.42 8.92 0.67
C ARG A 115 2.15 9.53 1.86
N LEU A 116 2.30 8.76 2.95
CA LEU A 116 2.92 9.20 4.19
C LEU A 116 4.33 8.63 4.29
N GLU A 117 5.25 9.50 4.69
CA GLU A 117 6.64 9.14 4.96
C GLU A 117 6.73 8.04 6.03
N VAL A 118 7.83 7.31 6.00
CA VAL A 118 8.15 6.32 7.04
C VAL A 118 8.44 7.09 8.32
N ASN A 119 7.66 6.83 9.37
CA ASN A 119 8.05 7.25 10.72
C ASN A 119 9.29 6.44 11.11
N GLN A 120 10.47 6.93 10.76
CA GLN A 120 11.72 6.31 11.22
C GLN A 120 11.83 6.52 12.72
N PRO A 121 12.23 5.49 13.49
CA PRO A 121 12.48 5.67 14.91
C PRO A 121 13.61 6.70 15.10
N ASN A 122 13.42 7.62 16.05
CA ASN A 122 14.38 8.69 16.37
C ASN A 122 15.67 8.18 17.05
N ALA A 123 15.76 6.88 17.35
CA ALA A 123 16.91 6.27 17.99
C ALA A 123 17.76 5.55 16.94
N GLU A 124 19.05 5.84 16.92
CA GLU A 124 20.01 5.22 16.01
C GLU A 124 21.15 4.62 16.83
N LEU A 125 21.56 3.40 16.47
CA LEU A 125 22.82 2.87 16.97
C LEU A 125 23.97 3.69 16.41
N THR A 126 24.95 3.98 17.25
CA THR A 126 26.23 4.53 16.83
C THR A 126 26.99 3.52 15.95
N ASN A 127 27.94 4.01 15.15
CA ASN A 127 28.80 3.14 14.33
C ASN A 127 29.56 2.11 15.18
N GLU A 128 29.94 2.48 16.41
CA GLU A 128 30.59 1.59 17.36
C GLU A 128 29.66 0.47 17.85
N GLU A 129 28.39 0.77 18.11
CA GLU A 129 27.38 -0.22 18.47
C GLU A 129 27.06 -1.18 17.31
N LEU A 130 26.98 -0.68 16.08
CA LEU A 130 26.81 -1.51 14.88
C LEU A 130 28.00 -2.46 14.68
N ALA A 131 29.22 -1.97 14.89
CA ALA A 131 30.43 -2.79 14.82
C ALA A 131 30.44 -3.87 15.90
N ARG A 132 30.09 -3.52 17.15
CA ARG A 132 29.95 -4.49 18.26
C ARG A 132 28.91 -5.56 17.96
N ASN A 133 27.74 -5.16 17.44
CA ASN A 133 26.70 -6.10 17.05
C ASN A 133 27.18 -7.09 15.99
N THR A 134 28.00 -6.66 15.03
CA THR A 134 28.52 -7.54 13.98
C THR A 134 29.37 -8.67 14.58
N THR A 135 30.28 -8.34 15.50
CA THR A 135 31.10 -9.34 16.20
C THR A 135 30.25 -10.24 17.11
N ALA A 136 29.32 -9.66 17.88
CA ALA A 136 28.46 -10.41 18.79
C ALA A 136 27.57 -11.42 18.06
N ILE A 137 27.12 -11.13 16.83
CA ILE A 137 26.37 -12.10 16.00
C ILE A 137 27.22 -13.33 15.68
N ASP A 138 28.47 -13.12 15.25
CA ASP A 138 29.39 -14.21 14.89
C ASP A 138 29.75 -15.07 16.12
N GLU A 139 29.89 -14.44 17.27
CA GLU A 139 30.24 -15.09 18.54
C GLU A 139 29.02 -15.64 19.31
N LYS A 140 27.80 -15.39 18.82
CA LYS A 140 26.51 -15.74 19.45
C LYS A 140 26.32 -15.12 20.84
N GLU A 141 26.79 -13.90 21.01
CA GLU A 141 26.63 -13.08 22.21
C GLU A 141 25.38 -12.18 22.13
N GLU A 142 25.16 -11.39 23.18
CA GLU A 142 24.05 -10.43 23.24
C GLU A 142 24.28 -9.27 22.26
N VAL A 143 23.21 -8.86 21.57
CA VAL A 143 23.23 -7.75 20.60
C VAL A 143 22.29 -6.64 21.05
N ILE A 144 22.68 -5.39 20.77
CA ILE A 144 21.79 -4.24 20.98
C ILE A 144 20.81 -4.19 19.81
N PHE A 145 19.51 -4.16 20.08
CA PHE A 145 18.50 -4.10 19.04
C PHE A 145 18.60 -2.78 18.24
N ASP A 146 18.74 -2.89 16.91
CA ASP A 146 18.65 -1.75 16.00
C ASP A 146 17.18 -1.45 15.66
N PRO A 147 16.61 -0.33 16.12
CA PRO A 147 15.24 0.02 15.78
C PRO A 147 15.06 0.45 14.31
N LYS A 148 16.12 0.74 13.55
CA LYS A 148 16.07 1.13 12.12
C LYS A 148 15.80 -0.02 11.15
N ILE A 149 15.26 -1.14 11.63
CA ILE A 149 14.83 -2.24 10.76
C ILE A 149 13.68 -1.75 9.88
N THR A 150 14.03 -1.51 8.61
CA THR A 150 13.08 -1.19 7.55
C THR A 150 12.95 -2.39 6.64
N MET A 151 11.71 -2.80 6.40
CA MET A 151 11.43 -3.92 5.53
C MET A 151 11.34 -3.46 4.08
N ASN A 152 12.08 -4.13 3.19
CA ASN A 152 12.21 -3.78 1.78
C ASN A 152 11.49 -4.77 0.84
N ARG A 153 10.97 -5.88 1.37
CA ARG A 153 10.20 -6.89 0.61
C ARG A 153 8.94 -7.25 1.38
N VAL A 154 7.82 -7.41 0.68
CA VAL A 154 6.53 -7.74 1.32
C VAL A 154 6.58 -9.10 2.02
N GLU A 155 7.25 -10.09 1.44
CA GLU A 155 7.35 -11.45 2.00
C GLU A 155 7.97 -11.51 3.40
N ASP A 156 8.89 -10.59 3.72
CA ASP A 156 9.59 -10.55 5.01
C ASP A 156 8.68 -10.10 6.16
N GLY A 157 7.47 -9.61 5.85
CA GLY A 157 6.50 -9.10 6.80
C GLY A 157 5.58 -10.17 7.40
N TYR A 158 5.57 -11.39 6.85
CA TYR A 158 4.70 -12.45 7.34
C TYR A 158 5.36 -13.22 8.49
N ARG A 159 4.77 -13.14 9.68
CA ARG A 159 5.29 -13.75 10.91
C ARG A 159 4.33 -14.80 11.48
N VAL A 160 4.90 -15.83 12.09
CA VAL A 160 4.19 -16.78 12.95
C VAL A 160 4.20 -16.20 14.37
N PHE A 161 3.04 -16.16 15.01
CA PHE A 161 2.88 -15.78 16.42
C PHE A 161 2.27 -16.95 17.19
#